data_AF-A0A0L0W813-F1
#
_entry.id   AF-A0A0L0W813-F1
#
_cell.length_a   1.000
_cell.length_b   1.000
_cell.length_c   1.000
_cell.angle_alpha   90.00
_cell.angle_beta   90.00
_cell.angle_gamma   90.00
#
_symmetry.space_group_name_H-M   'P 1'
#
loop_
_entity.id
_entity.type
_entity.pdbx_description
1 polymer ?
#
loop_
_entity_poly.entity_id
_entity_poly.type
_entity_poly.pdbx_seq_one_letter_code
_entity_poly.pdbx_strand_id
1 'polypeptide(L)'
;MKKVIKRSLNIVLIILQLISILGVIILQYLSTRKMGVAQYLSYKNIKFKEQLFRHEFLNIYKIVLIVILIVSIILLFYKLARSKSRKLNKGLIIVPLLSVIGIGFILFTNSMELRGYYFFIIAIFLNIVIQTFRSIALKDR
;
A
#
# COMPACT_ATOMS: atom_id res chain seq x y z
N MET A 1 -20.20 -13.93 -19.76
CA MET A 1 -20.40 -13.56 -18.34
C MET A 1 -19.12 -13.32 -17.54
N LYS A 2 -18.09 -14.19 -17.58
CA LYS A 2 -16.85 -14.04 -16.77
C LYS A 2 -16.13 -12.68 -16.94
N LYS A 3 -16.14 -12.09 -18.14
CA LYS A 3 -15.48 -10.80 -18.43
C LYS A 3 -16.16 -9.60 -17.76
N VAL A 4 -17.49 -9.62 -17.63
CA VAL A 4 -18.26 -8.55 -16.96
C VAL A 4 -17.99 -8.58 -15.46
N ILE A 5 -18.00 -9.76 -14.85
CA ILE A 5 -17.70 -9.94 -13.42
C ILE A 5 -16.28 -9.46 -13.08
N LYS A 6 -15.27 -9.83 -13.90
CA LYS A 6 -13.89 -9.33 -13.75
C LYS A 6 -13.82 -7.80 -13.83
N ARG A 7 -14.58 -7.19 -14.75
CA ARG A 7 -14.59 -5.74 -14.92
C ARG A 7 -15.21 -5.03 -13.71
N SER A 8 -16.33 -5.53 -13.19
CA SER A 8 -16.96 -4.99 -11.98
C SER A 8 -16.06 -5.14 -10.76
N LEU A 9 -15.44 -6.30 -10.56
CA LEU A 9 -14.48 -6.52 -9.48
C LEU A 9 -13.29 -5.56 -9.57
N ASN A 10 -12.74 -5.34 -10.77
CA ASN A 10 -11.65 -4.39 -10.96
C ASN A 10 -12.03 -2.96 -10.55
N ILE A 11 -13.25 -2.52 -10.87
CA ILE A 11 -13.75 -1.20 -10.50
C ILE A 11 -13.87 -1.08 -8.98
N VAL A 12 -14.44 -2.09 -8.32
CA VAL A 12 -14.56 -2.12 -6.85
C VAL A 12 -13.18 -2.06 -6.18
N LEU A 13 -12.20 -2.83 -6.67
CA LEU A 13 -10.84 -2.80 -6.13
C LEU A 13 -10.18 -1.43 -6.30
N ILE A 14 -10.39 -0.75 -7.42
CA ILE A 14 -9.87 0.62 -7.65
C ILE A 14 -10.52 1.62 -6.68
N ILE A 15 -11.84 1.55 -6.51
CA ILE A 15 -12.56 2.42 -5.57
C ILE A 15 -12.03 2.21 -4.15
N LEU A 16 -11.81 0.96 -3.75
CA LEU A 16 -11.26 0.63 -2.43
C LEU A 16 -9.84 1.18 -2.23
N GLN A 17 -8.98 1.10 -3.26
CA GLN A 17 -7.64 1.69 -3.24
C GLN A 17 -7.70 3.23 -3.06
N LEU A 18 -8.58 3.89 -3.82
CA LEU A 18 -8.77 5.34 -3.74
C LEU A 18 -9.29 5.78 -2.36
N ILE A 19 -10.32 5.11 -1.83
CA ILE A 19 -10.88 5.43 -0.52
C ILE A 19 -9.83 5.23 0.58
N SER A 20 -9.02 4.16 0.49
CA SER A 20 -7.95 3.89 1.45
C SER A 20 -6.93 5.05 1.50
N ILE A 21 -6.45 5.52 0.34
CA ILE A 21 -5.46 6.60 0.28
C ILE A 21 -6.10 7.95 0.67
N LEU A 22 -7.25 8.28 0.08
CA LEU A 22 -7.95 9.53 0.36
C LEU A 22 -8.37 9.64 1.82
N GLY A 23 -8.83 8.54 2.42
CA GLY A 23 -9.22 8.51 3.82
C GLY A 23 -8.08 8.92 4.75
N VAL A 24 -6.86 8.42 4.49
CA VAL A 24 -5.69 8.79 5.31
C VAL A 24 -5.24 10.23 5.05
N ILE A 25 -5.29 10.71 3.81
CA ILE A 25 -4.98 12.11 3.48
C ILE A 25 -5.96 13.06 4.17
N ILE A 26 -7.26 12.74 4.12
CA ILE A 26 -8.32 13.52 4.79
C ILE A 26 -8.12 13.50 6.31
N LEU A 27 -7.78 12.33 6.89
CA LEU A 27 -7.47 12.24 8.32
C LEU A 27 -6.27 13.11 8.70
N GLN A 28 -5.20 13.08 7.91
CA GLN A 28 -4.03 13.93 8.13
C GLN A 28 -4.39 15.41 8.04
N TYR A 29 -5.19 15.80 7.03
CA TYR A 29 -5.66 17.18 6.88
C TYR A 29 -6.56 17.63 8.05
N LEU A 30 -7.48 16.77 8.48
CA LEU A 30 -8.33 17.07 9.63
C LEU A 30 -7.55 17.11 10.93
N SER A 31 -6.44 16.37 11.04
CA SER A 31 -5.58 16.38 12.23
C SER A 31 -4.90 17.74 12.47
N THR A 32 -4.71 18.54 11.44
CA THR A 32 -4.14 19.89 11.56
C THR A 32 -5.20 20.95 11.79
N ARG A 33 -6.44 20.72 11.33
CA ARG A 33 -7.58 21.66 11.41
C ARG A 33 -8.48 21.45 12.63
N LYS A 34 -8.63 20.21 13.10
CA LYS A 34 -9.58 19.82 14.17
C LYS A 34 -8.85 19.13 15.32
N MET A 35 -8.84 19.79 16.47
CA MET A 35 -8.14 19.32 17.68
C MET A 35 -8.66 17.97 18.19
N GLY A 36 -9.97 17.69 18.06
CA GLY A 36 -10.52 16.38 18.41
C GLY A 36 -9.96 15.22 17.57
N VAL A 37 -9.74 15.45 16.26
CA VAL A 37 -9.12 14.44 15.36
C VAL A 37 -7.65 14.27 15.70
N ALA A 38 -6.96 15.36 16.07
CA ALA A 38 -5.57 15.30 16.53
C ALA A 38 -5.43 14.44 17.80
N GLN A 39 -6.28 14.68 18.82
CA GLN A 39 -6.26 13.90 20.05
C GLN A 39 -6.61 12.42 19.81
N TYR A 40 -7.60 12.15 18.95
CA TYR A 40 -7.94 10.80 18.53
C TYR A 40 -6.76 10.08 17.87
N LEU A 41 -6.07 10.74 16.93
CA LEU A 41 -4.90 10.16 16.26
C LEU A 41 -3.75 9.94 17.24
N SER A 42 -3.46 10.88 18.16
CA SER A 42 -2.42 10.69 19.17
C SER A 42 -2.71 9.48 20.06
N TYR A 43 -3.94 9.33 20.54
CA TYR A 43 -4.36 8.16 21.32
C TYR A 43 -4.21 6.86 20.52
N LYS A 44 -4.66 6.85 19.26
CA LYS A 44 -4.52 5.69 18.39
C LYS A 44 -3.08 5.37 18.06
N ASN A 45 -2.21 6.36 17.89
CA ASN A 45 -0.80 6.17 17.63
C ASN A 45 -0.09 5.50 18.79
N ILE A 46 -0.41 5.88 20.03
CA ILE A 46 0.11 5.21 21.23
C ILE A 46 -0.29 3.73 21.22
N LYS A 47 -1.59 3.44 21.06
CA LYS A 47 -2.08 2.05 20.97
C LYS A 47 -1.43 1.27 19.83
N PHE A 48 -1.30 1.89 18.66
CA PHE A 48 -0.69 1.25 17.50
C PHE A 48 0.79 0.97 17.71
N LYS A 49 1.54 1.89 18.32
CA LYS A 49 2.94 1.70 18.70
C LYS A 49 3.10 0.53 19.69
N GLU A 50 2.19 0.43 20.66
CA GLU A 50 2.23 -0.60 21.70
C GLU A 50 1.76 -1.99 21.22
N GLN A 51 0.90 -2.06 20.21
CA GLN A 51 0.30 -3.32 19.75
C GLN A 51 0.87 -3.77 18.39
N LEU A 52 0.67 -2.98 17.34
CA LEU A 52 0.89 -3.39 15.96
C LEU A 52 2.25 -2.97 15.41
N PHE A 53 2.84 -1.89 15.91
CA PHE A 53 4.04 -1.25 15.40
C PHE A 53 5.12 -1.14 16.48
N ARG A 54 5.27 -2.17 17.33
CA ARG A 54 6.46 -2.31 18.16
C ARG A 54 7.70 -2.35 17.27
N HIS A 55 8.83 -1.90 17.79
CA HIS A 55 10.08 -1.83 17.02
C HIS A 55 10.46 -3.16 16.34
N GLU A 56 10.21 -4.28 17.02
CA GLU A 56 10.42 -5.63 16.49
C GLU A 56 9.54 -5.91 15.27
N PHE A 57 8.24 -5.59 15.34
CA PHE A 57 7.31 -5.76 14.22
C PHE A 57 7.59 -4.83 13.04
N LEU A 58 8.07 -3.60 13.29
CA LEU A 58 8.47 -2.68 12.22
C LEU A 58 9.60 -3.25 11.36
N ASN A 59 10.57 -3.91 11.98
CA ASN A 59 11.64 -4.59 11.24
C ASN A 59 11.11 -5.77 10.42
N ILE A 60 10.17 -6.55 10.97
CA ILE A 60 9.52 -7.64 10.24
C ILE A 60 8.75 -7.08 9.03
N TYR A 61 7.94 -6.03 9.19
CA TYR A 61 7.21 -5.40 8.09
C TYR A 61 8.14 -4.86 7.00
N LYS A 62 9.26 -4.25 7.40
CA LYS A 62 10.30 -3.79 6.45
C LYS A 62 10.87 -4.96 5.64
N ILE A 63 11.22 -6.07 6.29
CA ILE A 63 11.74 -7.27 5.61
C ILE A 63 10.68 -7.83 4.66
N VAL A 64 9.42 -7.93 5.09
CA VAL A 64 8.31 -8.39 4.26
C VAL A 64 8.16 -7.51 3.00
N LEU A 65 8.20 -6.19 3.14
CA LEU A 65 8.13 -5.28 1.99
C LEU A 65 9.32 -5.44 1.03
N ILE A 66 10.53 -5.66 1.56
CA ILE A 66 11.73 -5.92 0.74
C ILE A 66 11.58 -7.23 -0.03
N VAL A 67 11.09 -8.30 0.60
CA VAL A 67 10.83 -9.57 -0.08
C VAL A 67 9.79 -9.40 -1.19
N ILE A 68 8.69 -8.71 -0.90
CA ILE A 68 7.64 -8.41 -1.92
C ILE A 68 8.22 -7.60 -3.08
N LEU A 69 9.08 -6.62 -2.79
CA LEU A 69 9.75 -5.80 -3.80
C LEU A 69 10.64 -6.65 -4.71
N ILE A 70 11.51 -7.49 -4.13
CA ILE A 70 12.42 -8.37 -4.89
C ILE A 70 11.60 -9.32 -5.79
N VAL A 71 10.59 -9.99 -5.25
CA VAL A 71 9.71 -10.89 -6.01
C VAL A 71 9.02 -10.16 -7.15
N SER A 72 8.51 -8.95 -6.90
CA SER A 72 7.84 -8.14 -7.91
C SER A 72 8.78 -7.69 -9.02
N ILE A 73 10.02 -7.34 -8.69
CA ILE A 73 11.06 -6.97 -9.65
C ILE A 73 11.45 -8.18 -10.51
N ILE A 74 11.66 -9.35 -9.91
CA ILE A 74 11.96 -10.59 -10.65
C ILE A 74 10.83 -10.92 -11.64
N LEU A 75 9.57 -10.83 -11.20
CA LEU A 75 8.41 -11.05 -12.06
C LEU A 75 8.31 -10.03 -13.21
N LEU A 76 8.67 -8.77 -12.95
CA LEU A 76 8.76 -7.73 -13.98
C LEU A 76 9.80 -8.07 -15.04
N PHE A 77 11.04 -8.37 -14.62
CA PHE A 77 12.13 -8.72 -15.53
C PHE A 77 11.82 -9.99 -16.32
N TYR A 78 11.28 -11.03 -15.66
CA TYR A 78 10.86 -12.26 -16.33
C TYR A 78 9.84 -11.99 -17.45
N LYS A 79 8.86 -11.11 -17.17
CA LYS A 79 7.84 -10.77 -18.16
C LYS A 79 8.39 -9.89 -19.29
N LEU A 80 9.30 -8.97 -18.97
CA LEU A 80 10.01 -8.15 -19.95
C LEU A 80 10.86 -9.01 -20.90
N ALA A 81 11.59 -9.99 -20.37
CA ALA A 81 12.43 -10.89 -21.16
C ALA A 81 11.62 -11.82 -22.08
N ARG A 82 10.42 -12.26 -21.64
CA ARG A 82 9.61 -13.24 -22.38
C ARG A 82 8.55 -12.62 -23.31
N SER A 83 8.23 -11.33 -23.16
CA SER A 83 7.16 -10.69 -23.93
C SER A 83 7.69 -10.05 -25.22
N LYS A 84 7.28 -10.59 -26.39
CA LYS A 84 7.45 -9.91 -27.70
C LYS A 84 6.61 -8.62 -27.82
N SER A 85 5.61 -8.45 -26.97
CA SER A 85 4.74 -7.26 -26.96
C SER A 85 5.21 -6.25 -25.91
N ARG A 86 5.46 -5.00 -26.32
CA ARG A 86 5.81 -3.87 -25.45
C ARG A 86 4.68 -3.41 -24.50
N LYS A 87 3.53 -4.10 -24.47
CA LYS A 87 2.44 -3.78 -23.53
C LYS A 87 2.82 -4.23 -22.11
N LEU A 88 3.62 -3.41 -21.46
CA LEU A 88 3.87 -3.47 -20.01
C LEU A 88 2.53 -3.38 -19.29
N ASN A 89 2.19 -4.42 -18.53
CA ASN A 89 0.99 -4.40 -17.72
C ASN A 89 1.24 -3.42 -16.57
N LYS A 90 0.58 -2.25 -16.62
CA LYS A 90 0.75 -1.16 -15.63
C LYS A 90 0.66 -1.65 -14.19
N GLY A 91 -0.13 -2.70 -13.94
CA GLY A 91 -0.29 -3.30 -12.62
C GLY A 91 0.98 -3.91 -12.01
N LEU A 92 1.93 -4.37 -12.84
CA LEU A 92 3.20 -4.97 -12.40
C LEU A 92 4.22 -3.95 -11.91
N ILE A 93 4.12 -2.68 -12.34
CA ILE A 93 5.01 -1.59 -11.92
C ILE A 93 4.52 -0.93 -10.63
N ILE A 94 3.20 -0.94 -10.39
CA ILE A 94 2.59 -0.30 -9.22
C ILE A 94 3.00 -0.99 -7.92
N VAL A 95 3.07 -2.32 -7.88
CA VAL A 95 3.46 -3.07 -6.66
C VAL A 95 4.86 -2.69 -6.16
N PRO A 96 5.94 -2.77 -6.98
CA PRO A 96 7.26 -2.39 -6.51
C PRO A 96 7.33 -0.91 -6.13
N LEU A 97 6.63 -0.02 -6.85
CA LEU A 97 6.57 1.39 -6.47
C LEU A 97 5.96 1.60 -5.08
N LEU A 98 4.83 0.95 -4.79
CA LEU A 98 4.19 0.99 -3.47
C LEU A 98 5.08 0.39 -2.37
N SER A 99 5.82 -0.68 -2.67
CA SER A 99 6.77 -1.26 -1.72
C SER A 99 7.93 -0.32 -1.40
N VAL A 100 8.50 0.38 -2.41
CA VAL A 100 9.52 1.41 -2.17
C VAL A 100 8.97 2.53 -1.28
N ILE A 101 7.77 3.03 -1.58
CA ILE A 101 7.12 4.06 -0.77
C ILE A 101 6.92 3.57 0.66
N GLY A 102 6.41 2.34 0.85
CA GLY A 102 6.23 1.74 2.17
C GLY A 102 7.52 1.60 2.97
N ILE A 103 8.60 1.15 2.33
CA ILE A 103 9.93 1.07 2.96
C ILE A 103 10.41 2.47 3.35
N GLY A 104 10.27 3.45 2.45
CA GLY A 104 10.60 4.85 2.73
C GLY A 104 9.85 5.37 3.96
N PHE A 105 8.54 5.17 4.04
CA PHE A 105 7.75 5.53 5.21
C PHE A 105 8.33 4.90 6.49
N ILE A 106 8.64 3.60 6.50
CA ILE A 106 9.20 2.91 7.67
C ILE A 106 10.60 3.41 8.05
N LEU A 107 11.45 3.78 7.08
CA LEU A 107 12.78 4.31 7.38
C LEU A 107 12.72 5.74 7.94
N PHE A 108 11.77 6.54 7.47
CA PHE A 108 11.59 7.94 7.88
C PHE A 108 10.59 8.11 9.04
N THR A 109 10.29 7.06 9.81
CA THR A 109 9.37 7.14 10.97
C THR A 109 9.73 8.27 11.94
N ASN A 110 11.02 8.48 12.20
CA ASN A 110 11.48 9.44 13.19
C ASN A 110 11.57 10.87 12.66
N SER A 111 11.59 11.07 11.34
CA SER A 111 11.74 12.40 10.73
C SER A 111 10.44 12.97 10.18
N MET A 112 9.46 12.12 9.87
CA MET A 112 8.14 12.56 9.42
C MET A 112 7.21 12.72 10.64
N GLU A 113 7.03 13.94 11.13
CA GLU A 113 6.05 14.30 12.19
C GLU A 113 4.58 14.18 11.72
N LEU A 114 4.26 13.16 10.94
CA LEU A 114 2.91 12.94 10.43
C LEU A 114 2.05 12.28 11.52
N ARG A 115 1.04 13.01 12.00
CA ARG A 115 0.06 12.48 12.98
C ARG A 115 -0.68 11.25 12.46
N GLY A 116 -0.91 11.14 11.14
CA GLY A 116 -1.52 9.98 10.49
C GLY A 116 -0.55 8.87 10.09
N TYR A 117 0.71 8.88 10.57
CA TYR A 117 1.79 8.02 10.06
C TYR A 117 1.44 6.52 10.02
N TYR A 118 0.95 5.94 11.13
CA TYR A 118 0.61 4.51 11.15
C TYR A 118 -0.56 4.18 10.22
N PHE A 119 -1.51 5.09 10.04
CA PHE A 119 -2.58 4.93 9.06
C PHE A 119 -2.05 4.94 7.63
N PHE A 120 -1.02 5.74 7.31
CA PHE A 120 -0.35 5.69 6.00
C PHE A 120 0.29 4.33 5.76
N ILE A 121 1.00 3.76 6.74
CA ILE A 121 1.59 2.42 6.59
C ILE A 121 0.50 1.38 6.31
N ILE A 122 -0.58 1.39 7.10
CA ILE A 122 -1.71 0.46 6.92
C ILE A 122 -2.32 0.61 5.52
N ALA A 123 -2.55 1.85 5.07
CA ALA A 123 -3.09 2.11 3.75
C ALA A 123 -2.16 1.63 2.63
N ILE A 124 -0.85 1.81 2.75
CA ILE A 124 0.14 1.32 1.77
C ILE A 124 0.10 -0.22 1.71
N PHE A 125 0.15 -0.90 2.87
CA PHE A 125 0.04 -2.36 2.92
C PHE A 125 -1.26 -2.87 2.29
N LEU A 126 -2.39 -2.26 2.63
CA LEU A 126 -3.69 -2.62 2.07
C LEU A 126 -3.69 -2.45 0.54
N ASN A 127 -3.10 -1.37 0.04
CA ASN A 127 -3.00 -1.12 -1.40
C ASN A 127 -2.09 -2.14 -2.10
N ILE A 128 -0.98 -2.58 -1.48
CA ILE A 128 -0.12 -3.64 -2.00
C ILE A 128 -0.90 -4.95 -2.11
N VAL A 129 -1.65 -5.33 -1.07
CA VAL A 129 -2.49 -6.55 -1.08
C VAL A 129 -3.53 -6.48 -2.20
N ILE A 130 -4.29 -5.39 -2.27
CA ILE A 130 -5.31 -5.19 -3.32
C ILE A 130 -4.68 -5.23 -4.71
N GLN A 131 -3.54 -4.56 -4.90
CA GLN A 131 -2.86 -4.50 -6.19
C GLN A 131 -2.31 -5.86 -6.62
N THR A 132 -1.83 -6.66 -5.66
CA THR A 132 -1.34 -8.02 -5.89
C THR A 132 -2.49 -8.93 -6.30
N PHE A 133 -3.60 -8.89 -5.56
CA PHE A 133 -4.81 -9.64 -5.89
C PHE A 133 -5.35 -9.27 -7.27
N ARG A 134 -5.41 -7.96 -7.57
CA ARG A 134 -5.81 -7.42 -8.88
C ARG A 134 -4.90 -7.93 -10.00
N SER A 135 -3.59 -7.96 -9.78
CA SER A 135 -2.60 -8.43 -10.77
C SER A 135 -2.69 -9.93 -11.05
N ILE A 136 -3.11 -10.72 -10.06
CA ILE A 136 -3.33 -12.17 -10.20
C ILE A 136 -4.71 -12.45 -10.83
N ALA A 137 -5.79 -11.89 -10.27
CA ALA A 137 -7.17 -12.17 -10.65
C ALA A 137 -7.55 -11.64 -12.04
N LEU A 138 -6.96 -10.51 -12.45
CA LEU A 138 -7.19 -9.90 -13.77
C LEU A 138 -6.10 -10.25 -14.79
N LYS A 139 -5.27 -11.26 -14.51
CA LYS A 139 -4.36 -11.83 -15.49
C LYS A 139 -5.20 -12.58 -16.53
N ASP A 140 -5.67 -11.84 -17.55
CA ASP A 140 -6.21 -12.44 -18.75
C ASP A 140 -5.05 -13.15 -19.47
N ARG A 141 -5.16 -14.49 -19.55
CA ARG A 141 -4.50 -15.28 -20.59
C ARG A 141 -5.01 -14.81 -21.95
#